data_AF-A0A662VGD6-F1
#
_entry.id   AF-A0A662VGD6-F1
#
_cell.length_a   1.000
_cell.length_b   1.000
_cell.length_c   1.000
_cell.angle_alpha   90.00
_cell.angle_beta   90.00
_cell.angle_gamma   90.00
#
_symmetry.space_group_name_H-M   'P 1'
#
loop_
_entity.id
_entity.type
_entity.pdbx_description
1 polymer ?
#
loop_
_entity_poly.entity_id
_entity_poly.type
_entity_poly.pdbx_seq_one_letter_code
_entity_poly.pdbx_strand_id
1 'polypeptide(L)'
;MLKIEKFLLTFAAIASLGILFVLAPIIALFIALDPNTFYKTWIADSLLSSQARDALLLTLEAAFASSLVLTIIGIPLSYFLTRYSFRGKNIVE
;
A
#
# COMPACT_ATOMS: atom_id res chain seq x y z
N MET A 1 -31.91 -4.70 25.09
CA MET A 1 -30.69 -3.86 25.11
C MET A 1 -29.43 -4.69 25.34
N LEU A 2 -29.28 -5.41 26.46
CA LEU A 2 -28.10 -6.23 26.78
C LEU A 2 -27.55 -7.16 25.68
N LYS A 3 -28.40 -7.77 24.84
CA LYS A 3 -27.95 -8.64 23.73
C LYS A 3 -27.28 -7.87 22.58
N ILE A 4 -27.74 -6.64 22.32
CA ILE A 4 -27.20 -5.78 21.26
C ILE A 4 -25.84 -5.23 21.69
N GLU A 5 -25.71 -4.82 22.95
CA GLU A 5 -24.43 -4.38 23.53
C GLU A 5 -23.36 -5.48 23.48
N LYS A 6 -23.71 -6.73 23.83
CA LYS A 6 -22.80 -7.88 23.73
C LYS A 6 -22.38 -8.17 22.29
N PHE A 7 -23.32 -8.10 21.35
CA PHE A 7 -23.01 -8.28 19.92
C PHE A 7 -22.04 -7.20 19.41
N LEU A 8 -22.28 -5.94 19.75
CA LEU A 8 -21.42 -4.82 19.38
C LEU A 8 -20.02 -4.96 20.00
N LEU A 9 -19.94 -5.38 21.27
CA LEU A 9 -18.66 -5.60 21.94
C LEU A 9 -17.85 -6.72 21.26
N THR A 10 -18.49 -7.84 20.90
CA THR A 10 -17.83 -8.93 20.18
C THR A 10 -17.33 -8.46 18.81
N PHE A 11 -18.16 -7.70 18.09
CA PHE A 11 -17.77 -7.18 16.78
C PHE A 11 -16.62 -6.18 16.88
N ALA A 12 -16.67 -5.27 17.87
CA ALA A 12 -15.60 -4.34 18.15
C ALA A 12 -14.30 -5.07 18.51
N ALA A 13 -14.36 -6.12 19.34
CA ALA A 13 -13.19 -6.91 19.70
C ALA A 13 -12.56 -7.59 18.47
N ILE A 14 -13.36 -8.19 17.59
CA ILE A 14 -12.88 -8.82 16.35
C ILE A 14 -12.27 -7.77 15.42
N ALA A 15 -12.92 -6.63 15.25
CA ALA A 15 -12.39 -5.53 14.43
C ALA A 15 -11.07 -4.99 14.99
N SER A 16 -10.98 -4.80 16.32
CA SER A 16 -9.75 -4.39 16.99
C SER A 16 -8.62 -5.41 16.83
N LEU A 17 -8.93 -6.71 16.87
CA LEU A 17 -7.94 -7.75 16.57
C LEU A 17 -7.45 -7.68 15.13
N GLY A 18 -8.34 -7.44 14.17
CA GLY A 18 -7.96 -7.23 12.76
C GLY A 18 -7.06 -6.00 12.57
N ILE A 19 -7.38 -4.89 13.23
CA ILE A 19 -6.54 -3.68 13.23
C ILE A 19 -5.18 -3.98 13.86
N LEU A 20 -5.16 -4.63 15.02
CA LEU A 20 -3.93 -4.98 15.71
C LEU A 20 -3.07 -5.93 14.86
N PHE A 21 -3.67 -6.86 14.13
CA PHE A 21 -2.95 -7.76 13.24
C PHE A 21 -2.23 -7.01 12.12
N VAL A 22 -2.84 -5.97 11.55
CA VAL A 22 -2.20 -5.12 10.51
C VAL A 22 -1.16 -4.18 11.11
N LEU A 23 -1.43 -3.58 12.28
CA LEU A 23 -0.53 -2.62 12.90
C LEU A 23 0.66 -3.25 13.62
N ALA A 24 0.50 -4.46 14.17
CA ALA A 24 1.55 -5.15 14.92
C ALA A 24 2.87 -5.28 14.13
N PRO A 25 2.92 -5.74 12.87
CA PRO A 25 4.17 -5.81 12.12
C PRO A 25 4.77 -4.42 11.83
N ILE A 26 3.93 -3.40 11.61
CA ILE A 26 4.40 -2.02 11.40
C ILE A 26 5.06 -1.50 12.68
N ILE A 27 4.42 -1.69 13.83
CA ILE A 27 4.98 -1.31 15.14
C ILE A 27 6.26 -2.09 15.42
N ALA A 28 6.26 -3.40 15.16
CA ALA A 28 7.42 -4.26 15.35
C ALA A 28 8.61 -3.83 14.48
N LEU A 29 8.38 -3.34 13.26
CA LEU A 29 9.42 -2.80 12.38
C LEU A 29 10.15 -1.61 13.04
N PHE A 30 9.41 -0.70 13.67
CA PHE A 30 10.01 0.43 14.39
C PHE A 30 10.74 -0.01 15.66
N ILE A 31 10.20 -0.98 16.40
CA ILE A 31 10.85 -1.50 17.62
C ILE A 31 12.13 -2.27 17.27
N ALA A 32 12.13 -3.01 16.17
CA ALA A 32 13.27 -3.82 15.72
C ALA A 32 14.36 -3.01 15.00
N LEU A 33 14.09 -1.74 14.64
CA LEU A 33 15.05 -0.89 13.97
C LEU A 33 16.22 -0.55 14.91
N ASP A 34 17.43 -1.00 14.57
CA ASP A 34 18.64 -0.63 15.30
C ASP A 34 18.98 0.86 15.07
N PRO A 35 19.02 1.71 16.12
CA PRO A 35 19.29 3.13 15.97
C PRO A 35 20.65 3.44 15.33
N ASN A 36 21.66 2.58 15.56
CA ASN A 36 22.99 2.76 14.98
C ASN A 36 22.98 2.55 13.46
N THR A 37 22.28 1.51 13.01
CA THR A 37 22.11 1.21 11.58
C THR A 37 21.36 2.34 10.89
N PHE A 38 20.27 2.84 11.49
CA PHE A 38 19.53 3.98 10.95
C PHE A 38 20.40 5.24 10.83
N TYR A 39 21.15 5.59 11.88
CA TYR A 39 22.05 6.74 11.87
C TYR A 39 23.13 6.60 10.79
N LYS A 40 23.72 5.41 10.64
CA LYS A 40 24.73 5.16 9.60
C LYS A 40 24.16 5.31 8.20
N THR A 41 23.03 4.68 7.91
CA THR A 41 22.44 4.68 6.57
C THR A 41 21.94 6.06 6.15
N TRP A 42 21.40 6.87 7.06
CA TRP A 42 20.75 8.14 6.70
C TRP A 42 21.59 9.39 6.97
N ILE A 43 22.54 9.36 7.91
CA ILE A 43 23.24 10.55 8.40
C ILE A 43 24.76 10.41 8.26
N ALA A 44 25.35 9.31 8.74
CA ALA A 44 26.80 9.21 8.87
C ALA A 44 27.52 8.79 7.57
N ASP A 45 26.89 7.94 6.77
CA ASP A 45 27.46 7.43 5.52
C ASP A 45 26.75 8.08 4.32
N SER A 46 27.48 9.00 3.66
CA SER A 46 26.95 9.74 2.52
C SER A 46 26.61 8.84 1.33
N LEU A 47 27.35 7.73 1.14
CA LEU A 47 27.12 6.79 0.04
C LEU A 47 25.87 5.95 0.26
N LEU A 48 25.66 5.44 1.47
CA LEU A 48 24.44 4.71 1.81
C LEU A 48 23.21 5.64 1.74
N SER A 49 23.37 6.90 2.16
CA SER A 49 22.28 7.87 2.13
C SER A 49 21.85 8.24 0.70
N SER A 50 22.80 8.36 -0.25
CA SER A 50 22.48 8.66 -1.63
C SER A 50 21.79 7.49 -2.30
N GLN A 51 22.28 6.26 -2.09
CA GLN A 51 21.65 5.05 -2.63
C GLN A 51 20.21 4.87 -2.15
N ALA A 52 19.94 5.10 -0.85
CA ALA A 52 18.58 5.02 -0.31
C ALA A 52 17.66 6.07 -0.94
N ARG A 53 18.15 7.30 -1.15
CA ARG A 53 17.37 8.37 -1.78
C ARG A 53 17.10 8.09 -3.26
N ASP A 54 18.11 7.66 -4.00
CA ASP A 54 17.98 7.36 -5.43
C ASP A 54 17.02 6.20 -5.66
N ALA A 55 17.09 5.15 -4.84
CA ALA A 55 16.15 4.02 -4.91
C ALA A 55 14.71 4.46 -4.59
N LEU A 56 14.54 5.33 -3.58
CA LEU A 56 13.23 5.86 -3.23
C LEU A 56 12.65 6.74 -4.36
N LEU A 57 13.47 7.63 -4.91
CA LEU A 57 13.07 8.50 -6.03
C LEU A 57 12.71 7.68 -7.26
N LEU A 58 13.53 6.70 -7.64
CA LEU A 58 13.23 5.80 -8.75
C LEU A 58 11.90 5.06 -8.55
N THR A 59 11.63 4.59 -7.33
CA THR A 59 10.38 3.90 -7.01
C THR A 59 9.18 4.85 -7.13
N LEU A 60 9.31 6.09 -6.63
CA LEU A 60 8.25 7.10 -6.74
C LEU A 60 8.01 7.52 -8.19
N GLU A 61 9.06 7.74 -8.97
CA GLU A 61 8.97 8.06 -10.39
C GLU A 61 8.31 6.93 -11.18
N ALA A 62 8.72 5.68 -10.94
CA ALA A 62 8.12 4.51 -11.57
C ALA A 62 6.64 4.35 -11.20
N ALA A 63 6.29 4.50 -9.92
CA ALA A 63 4.90 4.42 -9.46
C ALA A 63 4.04 5.54 -10.06
N PHE A 64 4.57 6.75 -10.15
CA PHE A 64 3.88 7.89 -10.75
C PHE A 64 3.68 7.71 -12.26
N ALA A 65 4.74 7.33 -12.98
CA ALA A 65 4.66 7.04 -14.41
C ALA A 65 3.68 5.91 -14.70
N SER A 66 3.72 4.82 -13.92
CA SER A 66 2.76 3.71 -14.03
C SER A 66 1.33 4.18 -13.79
N SER A 67 1.10 4.99 -12.76
CA SER A 67 -0.22 5.55 -12.45
C SER A 67 -0.73 6.46 -13.57
N LEU A 68 0.13 7.27 -14.19
CA LEU A 68 -0.22 8.09 -15.35
C LEU A 68 -0.59 7.22 -16.55
N VAL A 69 0.20 6.17 -16.85
CA VAL A 69 -0.11 5.24 -17.94
C VAL A 69 -1.45 4.55 -17.71
N LEU A 70 -1.71 4.06 -16.49
CA LEU A 70 -2.99 3.45 -16.13
C LEU A 70 -4.15 4.45 -16.18
N THR A 71 -3.91 5.71 -15.83
CA THR A 71 -4.93 6.77 -15.90
C THR A 71 -5.27 7.11 -17.35
N ILE A 72 -4.25 7.28 -18.20
CA ILE A 72 -4.41 7.69 -19.61
C ILE A 72 -4.93 6.54 -20.47
N ILE A 73 -4.53 5.30 -20.19
CA ILE A 73 -4.89 4.12 -21.01
C ILE A 73 -5.98 3.29 -20.33
N GLY A 74 -5.78 2.95 -19.06
CA GLY A 74 -6.67 2.07 -18.30
C GLY A 74 -8.07 2.65 -18.12
N ILE A 75 -8.20 3.96 -17.84
CA ILE A 75 -9.53 4.58 -17.69
C ILE A 75 -10.30 4.61 -19.02
N PRO A 76 -9.76 5.10 -20.15
CA PRO A 76 -10.47 5.04 -21.43
C PRO A 76 -10.77 3.61 -21.88
N LEU A 77 -9.85 2.67 -21.64
CA LEU A 77 -10.07 1.27 -21.97
C LEU A 77 -11.22 0.69 -21.14
N SER A 78 -11.25 0.94 -19.83
CA SER A 78 -12.35 0.54 -18.95
C SER A 78 -13.69 1.13 -19.44
N TYR A 79 -13.70 2.40 -19.81
CA TYR A 79 -14.89 3.04 -20.39
C TYR A 79 -15.34 2.33 -21.69
N PHE A 80 -14.41 2.02 -22.59
CA PHE A 80 -14.72 1.31 -23.83
C PHE A 80 -15.28 -0.09 -23.56
N LEU A 81 -14.64 -0.85 -22.66
CA LEU A 81 -15.09 -2.18 -22.26
C LEU A 81 -16.50 -2.13 -21.68
N THR A 82 -16.84 -1.15 -20.84
CA THR A 82 -18.20 -1.06 -20.29
C THR A 82 -19.24 -0.64 -21.34
N ARG A 83 -18.90 0.29 -22.24
CA ARG A 83 -19.88 0.92 -23.15
C ARG A 83 -20.12 0.17 -24.45
N TYR A 84 -19.14 -0.59 -24.94
CA TYR A 84 -19.23 -1.26 -26.23
C TYR A 84 -19.25 -2.79 -26.07
N SER A 85 -19.99 -3.46 -26.96
CA SER A 85 -20.00 -4.92 -27.09
C SER A 85 -19.29 -5.30 -28.40
N PHE A 86 -18.19 -6.04 -28.30
CA PHE A 86 -17.42 -6.53 -29.45
C PHE A 86 -17.11 -8.03 -29.30
N ARG A 87 -16.82 -8.70 -30.41
CA ARG A 87 -16.45 -10.12 -30.42
C ARG A 87 -15.13 -10.31 -29.67
N GLY A 88 -15.14 -11.13 -28.61
CA GLY A 88 -13.96 -11.38 -27.76
C GLY A 88 -13.92 -10.57 -26.46
N LYS A 89 -14.93 -9.73 -26.18
CA LYS A 89 -15.00 -8.94 -24.94
C LYS A 89 -14.82 -9.79 -23.67
N ASN A 90 -15.50 -10.93 -23.56
CA ASN A 90 -15.40 -11.84 -22.41
C ASN A 90 -14.01 -12.46 -22.16
N ILE A 91 -13.07 -12.32 -23.11
CA ILE A 91 -11.68 -12.77 -22.94
C ILE A 91 -10.80 -11.63 -22.41
N VAL A 92 -11.16 -10.39 -22.72
CA VAL A 92 -10.41 -9.17 -22.38
C VAL A 92 -10.85 -8.60 -21.04
N GLU A 93 -12.15 -8.69 -20.74
CA GLU A 93 -12.73 -8.41 -19.41
C GLU A 93 -12.35 -9.48 -18.39
#